data_AF-A0A6C0JT31-F1
#
_entry.id   AF-A0A6C0JT31-F1
#
_cell.length_a   1.000
_cell.length_b   1.000
_cell.length_c   1.000
_cell.angle_alpha   90.00
_cell.angle_beta   90.00
_cell.angle_gamma   90.00
#
_symmetry.space_group_name_H-M   'P 1'
#
loop_
_entity.id
_entity.type
_entity.pdbx_description
1 polymer ?
#
loop_
_entity_poly.entity_id
_entity_poly.type
_entity_poly.pdbx_seq_one_letter_code
_entity_poly.pdbx_strand_id
1 'polypeptide(L)'
;MASFDYFLKTIKKNGVENISDDVLKELQRIFDEFGAVPTKIISKQILLGIPDIYKRFVECRNKLKSKDSTSYIACIMRYGEHHGEIIYRQRCKDSAITLENLQNKYGIHQGEKKWNDMLAKKSFSLAGFILRHGEIDGPIKYKDFWDNTNFSTSKDAFIRRHGEIDGIERYKKFVAKQGFNNTLLAYHEKYGVDLGNILYNERLAKKNANSKKVKYVTKLLESGKTINEINVLLDKRYNKTSLNSFIKRYGLDIGTAKYTEFISKLKSNNVLCIEYYRKRGISDTTSFELISDIQGKRNCKSNFSKESMKYLLPIVLKIEEVTENNCFYGEDEFFIRTNKEEFDVSGKRIFFYDFVFPKLNLIFEYHGVRFHADVDYSLTHSLNLAEFKLNFDSDLFKKYVAENRGFDVKIIRSWNLKEDMNALYDYLRDRGIVLCQSLFV
;
A
#
# COMPACT_ATOMS: atom_id res chain seq x y z
N MET A 1 -12.57 -45.44 -26.45
CA MET A 1 -12.78 -43.97 -26.42
C MET A 1 -14.24 -43.71 -26.76
N ALA A 2 -14.88 -42.68 -26.18
CA ALA A 2 -16.21 -42.28 -26.63
C ALA A 2 -16.13 -41.89 -28.12
N SER A 3 -17.17 -42.13 -28.91
CA SER A 3 -17.24 -41.66 -30.30
C SER A 3 -17.84 -40.24 -30.37
N PHE A 4 -17.60 -39.53 -31.47
CA PHE A 4 -18.23 -38.23 -31.71
C PHE A 4 -19.77 -38.34 -31.74
N ASP A 5 -20.31 -39.43 -32.30
CA ASP A 5 -21.75 -39.70 -32.28
C ASP A 5 -22.32 -39.78 -30.86
N TYR A 6 -21.58 -40.40 -29.92
CA TYR A 6 -21.99 -40.44 -28.52
C TYR A 6 -21.97 -39.04 -27.88
N PHE A 7 -20.96 -38.23 -28.21
CA PHE A 7 -20.89 -36.83 -27.79
C PHE A 7 -22.11 -36.04 -28.29
N LEU A 8 -22.43 -36.12 -29.58
CA LEU A 8 -23.62 -35.48 -30.17
C LEU A 8 -24.93 -35.99 -29.57
N LYS A 9 -25.05 -37.30 -29.36
CA LYS A 9 -26.22 -37.89 -28.67
C LYS A 9 -26.41 -37.30 -27.28
N THR A 10 -25.31 -37.02 -26.56
CA THR A 10 -25.35 -36.38 -25.24
C THR A 10 -25.73 -34.90 -25.34
N ILE A 11 -25.25 -34.18 -26.35
CA ILE A 11 -25.67 -32.78 -26.62
C ILE A 11 -27.18 -32.71 -26.89
N LYS A 12 -27.72 -33.62 -27.72
CA LYS A 12 -29.16 -33.74 -28.00
C LYS A 12 -29.97 -34.08 -26.75
N LYS A 13 -29.47 -34.99 -25.90
CA LYS A 13 -30.10 -35.32 -24.60
C LYS A 13 -30.22 -34.12 -23.66
N ASN A 14 -29.37 -33.09 -23.82
CA ASN A 14 -29.46 -31.83 -23.06
C ASN A 14 -30.39 -30.79 -23.72
N GLY A 15 -31.21 -31.16 -24.70
CA GLY A 15 -32.25 -30.32 -25.29
C GLY A 15 -31.86 -29.54 -26.55
N VAL A 16 -30.68 -29.81 -27.14
CA VAL A 16 -30.27 -29.19 -28.41
C VAL A 16 -30.78 -30.05 -29.57
N GLU A 17 -31.92 -29.69 -30.15
CA GLU A 17 -32.54 -30.48 -31.23
C GLU A 17 -31.89 -30.23 -32.59
N ASN A 18 -31.61 -28.97 -32.90
CA ASN A 18 -31.03 -28.54 -34.17
C ASN A 18 -29.64 -27.92 -33.94
N ILE A 19 -28.65 -28.40 -34.69
CA ILE A 19 -27.27 -27.92 -34.66
C ILE A 19 -26.92 -27.50 -36.09
N SER A 20 -26.52 -26.24 -36.30
CA SER A 20 -26.07 -25.79 -37.62
C SER A 20 -24.75 -26.45 -38.01
N ASP A 21 -24.47 -26.53 -39.31
CA ASP A 21 -23.24 -27.15 -39.82
C ASP A 21 -21.97 -26.46 -39.29
N ASP A 22 -22.01 -25.14 -39.10
CA ASP A 22 -20.87 -24.40 -38.55
C ASP A 22 -20.61 -24.75 -37.09
N VAL A 23 -21.67 -24.85 -36.27
CA VAL A 23 -21.54 -25.32 -34.88
C VAL A 23 -21.08 -26.77 -34.85
N LEU A 24 -21.55 -27.62 -35.77
CA LEU A 24 -21.14 -29.01 -35.86
C LEU A 24 -19.63 -29.16 -36.13
N LYS A 25 -19.07 -28.33 -37.02
CA LYS A 25 -17.62 -28.26 -37.28
C LYS A 25 -16.84 -27.84 -36.04
N GLU A 26 -17.31 -26.82 -35.31
CA GLU A 26 -16.67 -26.42 -34.05
C GLU A 26 -16.70 -27.54 -33.00
N LEU A 27 -17.83 -28.24 -32.87
CA LEU A 27 -17.99 -29.37 -31.95
C LEU A 27 -17.04 -30.53 -32.27
N GLN A 28 -16.91 -30.88 -33.56
CA GLN A 28 -15.97 -31.91 -34.03
C GLN A 28 -14.55 -31.52 -33.63
N ARG A 29 -14.15 -30.27 -33.90
CA ARG A 29 -12.83 -29.76 -33.53
C ARG A 29 -12.57 -29.80 -32.03
N ILE A 30 -13.54 -29.42 -31.20
CA ILE A 30 -13.44 -29.53 -29.74
C ILE A 30 -13.23 -30.99 -29.33
N PHE A 31 -13.98 -31.92 -29.94
CA PHE A 31 -13.92 -33.33 -29.60
C PHE A 31 -12.56 -33.96 -29.98
N ASP A 32 -12.07 -33.70 -31.19
CA ASP A 32 -10.82 -34.25 -31.70
C ASP A 32 -9.61 -33.80 -30.86
N GLU A 33 -9.61 -32.54 -30.42
CA GLU A 33 -8.48 -31.97 -29.67
C GLU A 33 -8.52 -32.34 -28.18
N PHE A 34 -9.72 -32.45 -27.58
CA PHE A 34 -9.87 -32.50 -26.12
C PHE A 34 -10.50 -33.79 -25.58
N GLY A 35 -11.07 -34.64 -26.43
CA GLY A 35 -11.68 -35.92 -26.07
C GLY A 35 -12.92 -35.77 -25.18
N ALA A 36 -12.77 -35.96 -23.87
CA ALA A 36 -13.88 -35.89 -22.92
C ALA A 36 -14.19 -34.42 -22.55
N VAL A 37 -15.40 -33.96 -22.90
CA VAL A 37 -15.78 -32.55 -22.81
C VAL A 37 -17.07 -32.37 -21.99
N PRO A 38 -17.20 -31.31 -21.17
CA PRO A 38 -18.41 -31.03 -20.40
C PRO A 38 -19.59 -30.62 -21.28
N THR A 39 -20.29 -31.62 -21.82
CA THR A 39 -21.45 -31.50 -22.74
C THR A 39 -22.53 -30.56 -22.23
N LYS A 40 -22.81 -30.53 -20.91
CA LYS A 40 -23.81 -29.61 -20.32
C LYS A 40 -23.48 -28.13 -20.54
N ILE A 41 -22.20 -27.76 -20.51
CA ILE A 41 -21.77 -26.37 -20.70
C ILE A 41 -21.97 -25.98 -22.16
N ILE A 42 -21.51 -26.84 -23.08
CA ILE A 42 -21.59 -26.64 -24.52
C ILE A 42 -23.04 -26.62 -25.01
N SER A 43 -23.86 -27.58 -24.58
CA SER A 43 -25.30 -27.57 -24.90
C SER A 43 -25.95 -26.26 -24.50
N LYS A 44 -25.62 -25.71 -23.32
CA LYS A 44 -26.15 -24.43 -22.86
C LYS A 44 -25.64 -23.24 -23.69
N GLN A 45 -24.40 -23.28 -24.19
CA GLN A 45 -23.88 -22.25 -25.11
C GLN A 45 -24.65 -22.26 -26.43
N ILE A 46 -24.93 -23.44 -26.99
CA ILE A 46 -25.69 -23.58 -28.24
C ILE A 46 -27.12 -23.05 -28.07
N LEU A 47 -27.82 -23.44 -27.00
CA LEU A 47 -29.19 -22.99 -26.71
C LEU A 47 -29.31 -21.47 -26.54
N LEU A 48 -28.24 -20.81 -26.09
CA LEU A 48 -28.19 -19.37 -25.92
C LEU A 48 -27.68 -18.63 -27.17
N GLY A 49 -27.38 -19.36 -28.26
CA GLY A 49 -26.85 -18.76 -29.48
C GLY A 49 -25.47 -18.11 -29.30
N ILE A 50 -24.63 -18.63 -28.42
CA ILE A 50 -23.30 -18.06 -28.17
C ILE A 50 -22.36 -18.38 -29.35
N PRO A 51 -21.75 -17.37 -30.00
CA PRO A 51 -20.80 -17.59 -31.09
C PRO A 51 -19.42 -18.04 -30.56
N ASP A 52 -18.61 -18.59 -31.47
CA ASP A 52 -17.22 -18.99 -31.24
C ASP A 52 -17.04 -19.97 -30.06
N ILE A 53 -17.85 -21.02 -30.02
CA ILE A 53 -17.86 -22.03 -28.95
C ILE A 53 -16.47 -22.65 -28.76
N TYR A 54 -15.79 -23.00 -29.85
CA TYR A 54 -14.43 -23.54 -29.81
C TYR A 54 -13.45 -22.56 -29.15
N LYS A 55 -13.41 -21.30 -29.63
CA LYS A 55 -12.49 -20.28 -29.10
C LYS A 55 -12.72 -20.06 -27.60
N ARG A 56 -13.98 -19.93 -27.18
CA ARG A 56 -14.35 -19.76 -25.78
C ARG A 56 -13.97 -20.96 -24.94
N PHE A 57 -14.13 -22.17 -25.46
CA PHE A 57 -13.75 -23.41 -24.78
C PHE A 57 -12.24 -23.45 -24.52
N VAL A 58 -11.43 -23.17 -25.54
CA VAL A 58 -9.95 -23.09 -25.44
C VAL A 58 -9.53 -22.03 -24.44
N GLU A 59 -10.09 -20.82 -24.54
CA GLU A 59 -9.78 -19.74 -23.61
C GLU A 59 -10.13 -20.10 -22.16
N CYS A 60 -11.30 -20.70 -21.95
CA CYS A 60 -11.71 -21.16 -20.63
C CYS A 60 -10.75 -22.23 -20.08
N ARG A 61 -10.34 -23.19 -20.90
CA ARG A 61 -9.44 -24.27 -20.48
C ARG A 61 -8.05 -23.76 -20.13
N ASN A 62 -7.54 -22.80 -20.90
CA ASN A 62 -6.20 -22.24 -20.71
C ASN A 62 -6.14 -21.26 -19.52
N LYS A 63 -7.16 -20.42 -19.35
CA LYS A 63 -7.16 -19.37 -18.31
C LYS A 63 -7.77 -19.83 -16.98
N LEU A 64 -8.75 -20.74 -16.99
CA LEU A 64 -9.38 -21.23 -15.77
C LEU A 64 -8.70 -22.53 -15.34
N LYS A 65 -7.94 -22.49 -14.25
CA LYS A 65 -7.51 -23.72 -13.56
C LYS A 65 -8.77 -24.54 -13.22
N SER A 66 -8.69 -25.87 -13.32
CA SER A 66 -9.82 -26.83 -13.33
C SER A 66 -10.88 -26.73 -12.20
N LYS A 67 -10.70 -25.86 -11.19
CA LYS A 67 -11.54 -25.78 -9.99
C LYS A 67 -12.60 -24.68 -9.97
N ASP A 68 -12.44 -23.57 -10.71
CA ASP A 68 -13.32 -22.38 -10.55
C ASP A 68 -14.41 -22.26 -11.63
N SER A 69 -15.15 -23.34 -11.86
CA SER A 69 -16.21 -23.37 -12.88
C SER A 69 -17.44 -22.51 -12.56
N THR A 70 -17.51 -21.91 -11.37
CA THR A 70 -18.66 -21.13 -10.89
C THR A 70 -18.37 -19.66 -10.68
N SER A 71 -17.13 -19.20 -10.91
CA SER A 71 -16.79 -17.78 -10.75
C SER A 71 -17.53 -16.89 -11.76
N TYR A 72 -17.68 -15.60 -11.42
CA TYR A 72 -18.26 -14.60 -12.32
C TYR A 72 -17.52 -14.56 -13.65
N ILE A 73 -16.19 -14.44 -13.60
CA ILE A 73 -15.31 -14.43 -14.79
C ILE A 73 -15.49 -15.70 -15.62
N ALA A 74 -15.56 -16.87 -15.00
CA ALA A 74 -15.79 -18.12 -15.73
C ALA A 74 -17.14 -18.15 -16.44
N CYS A 75 -18.19 -17.55 -15.88
CA CYS A 75 -19.48 -17.44 -16.54
C CYS A 75 -19.42 -16.47 -17.73
N ILE A 76 -18.76 -15.33 -17.58
CA ILE A 76 -18.57 -14.34 -18.66
C ILE A 76 -17.76 -14.93 -19.82
N MET A 77 -16.67 -15.64 -19.52
CA MET A 77 -15.84 -16.27 -20.55
C MET A 77 -16.63 -17.31 -21.38
N ARG A 78 -17.46 -18.12 -20.71
CA ARG A 78 -18.23 -19.18 -21.37
C ARG A 78 -19.42 -18.66 -22.14
N TYR A 79 -20.19 -17.75 -21.55
CA TYR A 79 -21.52 -17.39 -22.06
C TYR A 79 -21.57 -15.95 -22.61
N GLY A 80 -20.44 -15.25 -22.67
CA GLY A 80 -20.42 -13.82 -22.98
C GLY A 80 -20.88 -12.97 -21.79
N GLU A 81 -20.80 -11.66 -21.94
CA GLU A 81 -21.06 -10.73 -20.84
C GLU A 81 -22.52 -10.80 -20.36
N HIS A 82 -23.46 -10.63 -21.28
CA HIS A 82 -24.89 -10.61 -20.99
C HIS A 82 -25.40 -11.93 -20.35
N HIS A 83 -25.23 -13.06 -21.04
CA HIS A 83 -25.71 -14.34 -20.51
C HIS A 83 -24.86 -14.85 -19.35
N GLY A 84 -23.56 -14.54 -19.32
CA GLY A 84 -22.67 -14.89 -18.22
C GLY A 84 -23.11 -14.25 -16.91
N GLU A 85 -23.51 -12.98 -16.94
CA GLU A 85 -24.04 -12.30 -15.77
C GLU A 85 -25.35 -12.92 -15.28
N ILE A 86 -26.31 -13.18 -16.18
CA ILE A 86 -27.61 -13.78 -15.84
C ILE A 86 -27.40 -15.15 -15.18
N ILE A 87 -26.57 -16.00 -15.79
CA ILE A 87 -26.28 -17.35 -15.28
C ILE A 87 -25.57 -17.28 -13.94
N TYR A 88 -24.62 -16.36 -13.76
CA TYR A 88 -23.92 -16.20 -12.50
C TYR A 88 -24.88 -15.76 -11.38
N ARG A 89 -25.71 -14.74 -11.63
CA ARG A 89 -26.72 -14.26 -10.67
C ARG A 89 -27.68 -15.38 -10.28
N GLN A 90 -28.18 -16.15 -11.25
CA GLN A 90 -29.06 -17.28 -10.98
C GLN A 90 -28.35 -18.35 -10.13
N ARG A 91 -27.11 -18.72 -10.48
CA ARG A 91 -26.32 -19.66 -9.67
C ARG A 91 -26.10 -19.15 -8.25
N CYS A 92 -25.83 -17.86 -8.05
CA CYS A 92 -25.72 -17.28 -6.71
C CYS A 92 -27.03 -17.43 -5.92
N LYS A 93 -28.19 -17.26 -6.56
CA LYS A 93 -29.49 -17.50 -5.94
C LYS A 93 -29.71 -18.97 -5.59
N ASP A 94 -29.44 -19.88 -6.53
CA ASP A 94 -29.68 -21.32 -6.35
C ASP A 94 -28.72 -21.96 -5.34
N SER A 95 -27.48 -21.44 -5.26
CA SER A 95 -26.47 -21.91 -4.31
C SER A 95 -26.56 -21.22 -2.95
N ALA A 96 -27.36 -20.16 -2.83
CA ALA A 96 -27.61 -19.53 -1.55
C ALA A 96 -28.28 -20.55 -0.62
N ILE A 97 -27.65 -20.79 0.53
CA ILE A 97 -28.25 -21.62 1.56
C ILE A 97 -29.23 -20.72 2.31
N THR A 98 -30.49 -20.77 1.90
CA THR A 98 -31.61 -20.12 2.59
C THR A 98 -32.51 -21.20 3.21
N LEU A 99 -33.31 -20.83 4.22
CA LEU A 99 -34.31 -21.73 4.78
C LEU A 99 -35.27 -22.22 3.68
N GLU A 100 -35.77 -21.30 2.85
CA GLU A 100 -36.65 -21.60 1.72
C GLU A 100 -36.01 -22.62 0.75
N ASN A 101 -34.74 -22.44 0.35
CA ASN A 101 -34.06 -23.39 -0.54
C ASN A 101 -33.89 -24.77 0.10
N LEU A 102 -33.67 -24.83 1.42
CA LEU A 102 -33.62 -26.10 2.14
C LEU A 102 -35.00 -26.76 2.26
N GLN A 103 -36.06 -25.97 2.46
CA GLN A 103 -37.44 -26.47 2.49
C GLN A 103 -37.90 -26.96 1.12
N ASN A 104 -37.62 -26.22 0.05
CA ASN A 104 -37.92 -26.64 -1.32
C ASN A 104 -37.19 -27.94 -1.70
N LYS A 105 -35.97 -28.14 -1.19
CA LYS A 105 -35.14 -29.31 -1.52
C LYS A 105 -35.45 -30.56 -0.68
N TYR A 106 -35.77 -30.38 0.60
CA TYR A 106 -35.88 -31.49 1.56
C TYR A 106 -37.29 -31.62 2.19
N GLY A 107 -38.21 -30.70 1.87
CA GLY A 107 -39.50 -30.55 2.53
C GLY A 107 -39.42 -29.64 3.76
N ILE A 108 -40.56 -29.10 4.20
CA ILE A 108 -40.66 -28.08 5.26
C ILE A 108 -39.91 -28.51 6.53
N HIS A 109 -40.24 -29.68 7.09
CA HIS A 109 -39.66 -30.16 8.35
C HIS A 109 -38.16 -30.50 8.24
N GLN A 110 -37.74 -31.24 7.21
CA GLN A 110 -36.32 -31.60 7.08
C GLN A 110 -35.45 -30.39 6.69
N GLY A 111 -36.01 -29.46 5.92
CA GLY A 111 -35.36 -28.21 5.57
C GLY A 111 -35.11 -27.32 6.79
N GLU A 112 -36.12 -27.16 7.65
CA GLU A 112 -36.01 -26.42 8.91
C GLU A 112 -35.01 -27.06 9.87
N LYS A 113 -35.02 -28.38 10.01
CA LYS A 113 -34.02 -29.11 10.80
C LYS A 113 -32.59 -28.83 10.29
N LYS A 114 -32.36 -28.95 8.98
CA LYS A 114 -31.04 -28.66 8.37
C LYS A 114 -30.62 -27.20 8.54
N TRP A 115 -31.57 -26.27 8.45
CA TRP A 115 -31.30 -24.85 8.68
C TRP A 115 -30.84 -24.59 10.11
N ASN A 116 -31.55 -25.15 11.09
CA ASN A 116 -31.20 -25.05 12.50
C ASN A 116 -29.84 -25.71 12.80
N ASP A 117 -29.56 -26.89 12.24
CA ASP A 117 -28.24 -27.53 12.33
C ASP A 117 -27.13 -26.64 11.75
N MET A 118 -27.42 -25.93 10.67
CA MET A 118 -26.46 -25.02 10.05
C MET A 118 -26.24 -23.74 10.85
N LEU A 119 -27.30 -23.15 11.40
CA LEU A 119 -27.19 -22.03 12.34
C LEU A 119 -26.40 -22.44 13.58
N ALA A 120 -26.69 -23.64 14.11
CA ALA A 120 -25.96 -24.23 15.21
C ALA A 120 -24.47 -24.37 14.88
N LYS A 121 -24.12 -24.85 13.68
CA LYS A 121 -22.71 -25.01 13.24
C LYS A 121 -21.98 -23.69 12.96
N LYS A 122 -22.69 -22.67 12.46
CA LYS A 122 -22.10 -21.37 12.09
C LYS A 122 -22.02 -20.38 13.26
N SER A 123 -22.80 -20.59 14.30
CA SER A 123 -22.84 -19.67 15.43
C SER A 123 -21.58 -19.82 16.29
N PHE A 124 -20.70 -18.83 16.23
CA PHE A 124 -19.62 -18.64 17.21
C PHE A 124 -20.11 -17.90 18.46
N SER A 125 -21.43 -17.84 18.70
CA SER A 125 -21.99 -17.28 19.93
C SER A 125 -22.02 -18.33 21.04
N LEU A 126 -22.09 -17.87 22.29
CA LEU A 126 -22.26 -18.76 23.44
C LEU A 126 -23.47 -19.69 23.27
N ALA A 127 -24.61 -19.16 22.82
CA ALA A 127 -25.81 -19.95 22.53
C ALA A 127 -25.56 -21.03 21.46
N GLY A 128 -24.74 -20.74 20.44
CA GLY A 128 -24.33 -21.73 19.45
C GLY A 128 -23.47 -22.85 20.03
N PHE A 129 -22.54 -22.52 20.93
CA PHE A 129 -21.74 -23.51 21.64
C PHE A 129 -22.57 -24.35 22.61
N ILE A 130 -23.51 -23.73 23.34
CA ILE A 130 -24.48 -24.44 24.20
C ILE A 130 -25.33 -25.40 23.37
N LEU A 131 -25.85 -24.96 22.23
CA LEU A 131 -26.65 -25.82 21.36
C LEU A 131 -25.87 -27.04 20.83
N ARG A 132 -24.57 -26.90 20.57
CA ARG A 132 -23.72 -28.00 20.05
C ARG A 132 -23.13 -28.91 21.11
N HIS A 133 -22.88 -28.38 22.31
CA HIS A 133 -22.09 -29.07 23.35
C HIS A 133 -22.84 -29.23 24.68
N GLY A 134 -24.06 -28.71 24.79
CA GLY A 134 -24.84 -28.70 26.02
C GLY A 134 -24.57 -27.49 26.91
N GLU A 135 -25.41 -27.29 27.93
CA GLU A 135 -25.35 -26.13 28.83
C GLU A 135 -24.08 -26.08 29.68
N ILE A 136 -23.46 -27.24 29.95
CA ILE A 136 -22.25 -27.36 30.78
C ILE A 136 -20.98 -27.14 29.93
N ASP A 137 -20.79 -27.93 28.87
CA ASP A 137 -19.57 -27.87 28.07
C ASP A 137 -19.55 -26.68 27.10
N GLY A 138 -20.72 -26.15 26.72
CA GLY A 138 -20.86 -25.01 25.82
C GLY A 138 -20.08 -23.77 26.27
N PRO A 139 -20.32 -23.26 27.49
CA PRO A 139 -19.58 -22.12 28.04
C PRO A 139 -18.07 -22.36 28.14
N ILE A 140 -17.64 -23.56 28.54
CA ILE A 140 -16.22 -23.92 28.67
C ILE A 140 -15.55 -23.87 27.30
N LYS A 141 -16.13 -24.53 26.30
CA LYS A 141 -15.60 -24.54 24.93
C LYS A 141 -15.68 -23.17 24.25
N TYR A 142 -16.69 -22.37 24.56
CA TYR A 142 -16.78 -20.99 24.08
C TYR A 142 -15.66 -20.12 24.64
N LYS A 143 -15.39 -20.22 25.96
CA LYS A 143 -14.29 -19.51 26.60
C LYS A 143 -12.94 -19.96 26.03
N ASP A 144 -12.71 -21.26 25.95
CA ASP A 144 -11.48 -21.82 25.36
C ASP A 144 -11.29 -21.38 23.91
N PHE A 145 -12.36 -21.39 23.11
CA PHE A 145 -12.37 -20.84 21.77
C PHE A 145 -12.00 -19.35 21.78
N TRP A 146 -12.57 -18.51 22.63
CA TRP A 146 -12.23 -17.08 22.67
C TRP A 146 -10.83 -16.79 23.19
N ASP A 147 -10.34 -17.58 24.13
CA ASP A 147 -9.00 -17.43 24.69
C ASP A 147 -7.93 -17.82 23.65
N ASN A 148 -8.20 -18.88 22.88
CA ASN A 148 -7.25 -19.44 21.91
C ASN A 148 -7.43 -18.96 20.47
N THR A 149 -8.63 -18.51 20.08
CA THR A 149 -8.97 -18.25 18.68
C THR A 149 -9.59 -16.89 18.45
N ASN A 150 -9.41 -15.92 19.37
CA ASN A 150 -10.01 -14.57 19.45
C ASN A 150 -10.02 -13.70 18.16
N PHE A 151 -9.75 -14.24 16.97
CA PHE A 151 -9.70 -13.62 15.64
C PHE A 151 -8.84 -12.36 15.59
N SER A 152 -8.06 -12.21 16.65
CA SER A 152 -7.38 -11.01 17.01
C SER A 152 -6.09 -11.08 16.23
N THR A 153 -5.97 -10.17 15.29
CA THR A 153 -4.74 -9.91 14.56
C THR A 153 -3.79 -9.07 15.41
N SER A 154 -3.94 -9.05 16.74
CA SER A 154 -3.06 -8.37 17.68
C SER A 154 -1.81 -9.19 17.96
N LYS A 155 -0.72 -8.50 18.31
CA LYS A 155 0.55 -9.13 18.72
C LYS A 155 0.32 -10.17 19.83
N ASP A 156 -0.43 -9.81 20.87
CA ASP A 156 -0.65 -10.67 22.03
C ASP A 156 -1.40 -11.95 21.69
N ALA A 157 -2.34 -11.89 20.73
CA ALA A 157 -3.04 -13.08 20.27
C ALA A 157 -2.15 -14.02 19.44
N PHE A 158 -1.12 -13.51 18.77
CA PHE A 158 -0.10 -14.38 18.16
C PHE A 158 0.82 -14.98 19.23
N ILE A 159 1.20 -14.21 20.26
CA ILE A 159 2.03 -14.69 21.38
C ILE A 159 1.32 -15.81 22.15
N ARG A 160 0.03 -15.64 22.51
CA ARG A 160 -0.71 -16.68 23.23
C ARG A 160 -0.80 -18.00 22.46
N ARG A 161 -0.94 -17.94 21.12
CA ARG A 161 -1.11 -19.15 20.28
C ARG A 161 0.18 -19.86 19.92
N HIS A 162 1.27 -19.13 19.83
CA HIS A 162 2.52 -19.63 19.25
C HIS A 162 3.73 -19.48 20.18
N GLY A 163 3.56 -18.90 21.37
CA GLY A 163 4.67 -18.53 22.26
C GLY A 163 5.24 -17.15 21.92
N GLU A 164 6.08 -16.62 22.82
CA GLU A 164 6.59 -15.25 22.73
C GLU A 164 7.45 -15.02 21.48
N ILE A 165 8.43 -15.90 21.22
CA ILE A 165 9.38 -15.76 20.11
C ILE A 165 8.66 -15.94 18.76
N ASP A 166 8.08 -17.12 18.55
CA ASP A 166 7.36 -17.47 17.31
C ASP A 166 6.15 -16.57 17.05
N GLY A 167 5.42 -16.18 18.10
CA GLY A 167 4.28 -15.29 18.00
C GLY A 167 4.66 -13.90 17.51
N ILE A 168 5.75 -13.33 18.02
CA ILE A 168 6.27 -12.03 17.57
C ILE A 168 6.70 -12.11 16.09
N GLU A 169 7.42 -13.16 15.70
CA GLU A 169 7.87 -13.33 14.32
C GLU A 169 6.69 -13.49 13.35
N ARG A 170 5.73 -14.37 13.69
CA ARG A 170 4.51 -14.58 12.89
C ARG A 170 3.67 -13.31 12.80
N TYR A 171 3.58 -12.53 13.87
CA TYR A 171 2.89 -11.24 13.84
C TYR A 171 3.58 -10.24 12.91
N LYS A 172 4.92 -10.12 12.96
CA LYS A 172 5.68 -9.28 12.04
C LYS A 172 5.44 -9.68 10.59
N LYS A 173 5.52 -10.98 10.27
CA LYS A 173 5.21 -11.52 8.92
C LYS A 173 3.77 -11.22 8.51
N PHE A 174 2.82 -11.37 9.43
CA PHE A 174 1.42 -11.03 9.19
C PHE A 174 1.24 -9.54 8.87
N VAL A 175 1.80 -8.63 9.67
CA VAL A 175 1.72 -7.17 9.45
C VAL A 175 2.36 -6.80 8.12
N ALA A 176 3.54 -7.33 7.80
CA ALA A 176 4.20 -7.12 6.53
C ALA A 176 3.33 -7.59 5.35
N LYS A 177 2.77 -8.80 5.44
CA LYS A 177 1.85 -9.35 4.42
C LYS A 177 0.57 -8.54 4.28
N GLN A 178 -0.04 -8.08 5.36
CA GLN A 178 -1.23 -7.23 5.30
C GLN A 178 -0.93 -5.86 4.70
N GLY A 179 0.23 -5.28 5.03
CA GLY A 179 0.73 -4.06 4.40
C GLY A 179 0.88 -4.25 2.89
N PHE A 180 1.59 -5.30 2.48
CA PHE A 180 1.82 -5.63 1.08
C PHE A 180 0.53 -5.88 0.29
N ASN A 181 -0.39 -6.71 0.80
CA ASN A 181 -1.67 -7.04 0.14
C ASN A 181 -2.56 -5.81 -0.11
N ASN A 182 -2.26 -4.68 0.52
CA ASN A 182 -2.97 -3.42 0.34
C ASN A 182 -2.26 -2.45 -0.61
N THR A 183 -1.17 -2.86 -1.24
CA THR A 183 -0.42 -2.08 -2.24
C THR A 183 -0.88 -2.38 -3.66
N LEU A 184 -0.58 -1.48 -4.59
CA LEU A 184 -0.81 -1.71 -6.02
C LEU A 184 0.01 -2.90 -6.55
N LEU A 185 1.25 -3.06 -6.06
CA LEU A 185 2.15 -4.12 -6.50
C LEU A 185 1.57 -5.52 -6.21
N ALA A 186 0.98 -5.73 -5.03
CA ALA A 186 0.33 -7.01 -4.71
C ALA A 186 -0.86 -7.33 -5.63
N TYR A 187 -1.54 -6.30 -6.14
CA TYR A 187 -2.60 -6.48 -7.14
C TYR A 187 -2.01 -6.82 -8.51
N HIS A 188 -0.90 -6.20 -8.91
CA HIS A 188 -0.18 -6.56 -10.14
C HIS A 188 0.32 -8.00 -10.12
N GLU A 189 0.94 -8.44 -9.03
CA GLU A 189 1.41 -9.83 -8.90
C GLU A 189 0.27 -10.86 -8.99
N LYS A 190 -0.89 -10.54 -8.40
CA LYS A 190 -2.00 -11.48 -8.33
C LYS A 190 -2.87 -11.51 -9.59
N TYR A 191 -3.01 -10.37 -10.28
CA TYR A 191 -3.99 -10.19 -11.34
C TYR A 191 -3.40 -9.69 -12.67
N GLY A 192 -2.11 -9.38 -12.72
CA GLY A 192 -1.47 -8.68 -13.84
C GLY A 192 -1.60 -7.16 -13.73
N VAL A 193 -0.81 -6.43 -14.52
CA VAL A 193 -0.70 -4.96 -14.45
C VAL A 193 -2.05 -4.28 -14.72
N ASP A 194 -2.70 -4.62 -15.84
CA ASP A 194 -3.92 -3.96 -16.28
C ASP A 194 -5.09 -4.20 -15.31
N LEU A 195 -5.40 -5.48 -15.04
CA LEU A 195 -6.50 -5.84 -14.13
C LEU A 195 -6.18 -5.44 -12.68
N GLY A 196 -4.91 -5.48 -12.27
CA GLY A 196 -4.47 -5.04 -10.96
C GLY A 196 -4.71 -3.54 -10.74
N ASN A 197 -4.42 -2.70 -11.74
CA ASN A 197 -4.74 -1.26 -11.69
C ASN A 197 -6.24 -1.01 -11.49
N ILE A 198 -7.09 -1.69 -12.27
CA ILE A 198 -8.55 -1.54 -12.20
C ILE A 198 -9.05 -1.90 -10.79
N LEU A 199 -8.71 -3.10 -10.30
CA LEU A 199 -9.18 -3.60 -9.01
C LEU A 199 -8.66 -2.78 -7.82
N TYR A 200 -7.43 -2.26 -7.90
CA TYR A 200 -6.86 -1.40 -6.87
C TYR A 200 -7.58 -0.04 -6.83
N ASN A 201 -7.84 0.57 -7.98
CA ASN A 201 -8.57 1.83 -8.08
C ASN A 201 -10.02 1.69 -7.60
N GLU A 202 -10.71 0.60 -7.96
CA GLU A 202 -12.05 0.31 -7.43
C GLU A 202 -12.05 0.19 -5.90
N ARG A 203 -11.03 -0.45 -5.32
CA ARG A 203 -10.88 -0.54 -3.88
C ARG A 203 -10.68 0.84 -3.25
N LEU A 204 -9.82 1.69 -3.82
CA LEU A 204 -9.62 3.06 -3.34
C LEU A 204 -10.92 3.88 -3.43
N ALA A 205 -11.65 3.75 -4.53
CA ALA A 205 -12.96 4.39 -4.70
C ALA A 205 -13.95 3.92 -3.62
N LYS A 206 -14.06 2.61 -3.36
CA LYS A 206 -14.90 2.04 -2.29
C LYS A 206 -14.46 2.52 -0.90
N LYS A 207 -13.16 2.61 -0.63
CA LYS A 207 -12.61 3.11 0.64
C LYS A 207 -12.97 4.59 0.84
N ASN A 208 -12.83 5.40 -0.21
CA ASN A 208 -13.15 6.83 -0.19
C ASN A 208 -14.65 7.06 -0.04
N ALA A 209 -15.49 6.34 -0.80
CA ALA A 209 -16.94 6.37 -0.70
C ALA A 209 -17.43 5.97 0.70
N ASN A 210 -16.74 5.01 1.34
CA ASN A 210 -17.06 4.59 2.70
C ASN A 210 -16.50 5.50 3.80
N SER A 211 -15.73 6.53 3.45
CA SER A 211 -15.21 7.44 4.46
C SER A 211 -16.37 8.13 5.18
N LYS A 212 -16.25 8.27 6.50
CA LYS A 212 -17.25 8.97 7.33
C LYS A 212 -17.55 10.38 6.80
N LYS A 213 -16.55 11.03 6.20
CA LYS A 213 -16.68 12.36 5.59
C LYS A 213 -17.55 12.32 4.34
N VAL A 214 -17.29 11.41 3.40
CA VAL A 214 -18.10 11.29 2.17
C VAL A 214 -19.55 10.93 2.50
N LYS A 215 -19.79 9.93 3.35
CA LYS A 215 -21.15 9.57 3.79
C LYS A 215 -21.89 10.75 4.40
N TYR A 216 -21.19 11.57 5.19
CA TYR A 216 -21.77 12.77 5.78
C TYR A 216 -22.11 13.82 4.72
N VAL A 217 -21.21 14.07 3.76
CA VAL A 217 -21.46 15.00 2.64
C VAL A 217 -22.65 14.54 1.79
N THR A 218 -22.71 13.26 1.41
CA THR A 218 -23.82 12.67 0.66
C THR A 218 -25.15 12.89 1.38
N LYS A 219 -25.22 12.60 2.69
CA LYS A 219 -26.42 12.85 3.49
C LYS A 219 -26.84 14.32 3.50
N LEU A 220 -25.89 15.26 3.50
CA LEU A 220 -26.21 16.69 3.47
C LEU A 220 -26.71 17.14 2.09
N LEU A 221 -26.11 16.61 1.01
CA LEU A 221 -26.58 16.85 -0.37
C LEU A 221 -28.02 16.33 -0.56
N GLU A 222 -28.30 15.10 -0.10
CA GLU A 222 -29.65 14.50 -0.16
C GLU A 222 -30.69 15.30 0.64
N SER A 223 -30.26 16.05 1.66
CA SER A 223 -31.12 16.96 2.41
C SER A 223 -31.31 18.34 1.76
N GLY A 224 -30.82 18.54 0.52
CA GLY A 224 -30.96 19.78 -0.24
C GLY A 224 -30.01 20.90 0.17
N LYS A 225 -28.94 20.61 0.94
CA LYS A 225 -27.98 21.64 1.33
C LYS A 225 -27.08 22.04 0.17
N THR A 226 -26.81 23.34 0.08
CA THR A 226 -25.85 23.89 -0.85
C THR A 226 -24.41 23.50 -0.46
N ILE A 227 -23.50 23.56 -1.43
CA ILE A 227 -22.07 23.27 -1.21
C ILE A 227 -21.48 24.18 -0.12
N ASN A 228 -21.88 25.45 -0.07
CA ASN A 228 -21.41 26.40 0.93
C ASN A 228 -21.85 25.99 2.35
N GLU A 229 -23.12 25.63 2.54
CA GLU A 229 -23.61 25.13 3.83
C GLU A 229 -22.90 23.84 4.25
N ILE A 230 -22.64 22.93 3.30
CA ILE A 230 -21.90 21.69 3.54
C ILE A 230 -20.49 22.00 4.03
N ASN A 231 -19.78 22.93 3.38
CA ASN A 231 -18.44 23.32 3.79
C ASN A 231 -18.43 23.91 5.21
N VAL A 232 -19.40 24.75 5.55
CA VAL A 232 -19.57 25.28 6.92
C VAL A 232 -19.82 24.16 7.93
N LEU A 233 -20.63 23.16 7.60
CA LEU A 233 -20.91 22.00 8.46
C LEU A 233 -19.71 21.06 8.59
N LEU A 234 -18.94 20.88 7.50
CA LEU A 234 -17.69 20.10 7.52
C LEU A 234 -16.64 20.75 8.40
N ASP A 235 -16.46 22.06 8.27
CA ASP A 235 -15.57 22.83 9.12
C ASP A 235 -15.98 22.68 10.59
N LYS A 236 -17.26 22.90 10.91
CA LYS A 236 -17.79 22.69 12.28
C LYS A 236 -17.57 21.27 12.81
N ARG A 237 -17.71 20.25 11.96
CA ARG A 237 -17.61 18.83 12.38
C ARG A 237 -16.16 18.35 12.55
N TYR A 238 -15.27 18.73 11.63
CA TYR A 238 -13.93 18.16 11.52
C TYR A 238 -12.82 19.11 11.95
N ASN A 239 -13.01 20.42 11.78
CA ASN A 239 -12.04 21.42 12.19
C ASN A 239 -12.26 21.80 13.66
N LYS A 240 -11.97 20.88 14.59
CA LYS A 240 -12.16 21.09 16.04
C LYS A 240 -10.92 21.60 16.76
N THR A 241 -9.76 21.58 16.09
CA THR A 241 -8.46 21.80 16.70
C THR A 241 -7.70 22.97 16.11
N SER A 242 -8.22 23.69 15.12
CA SER A 242 -7.61 24.94 14.64
C SER A 242 -7.86 26.11 15.57
N LEU A 243 -7.00 27.12 15.50
CA LEU A 243 -7.17 28.39 16.21
C LEU A 243 -8.56 29.00 15.97
N ASN A 244 -9.01 29.09 14.71
CA ASN A 244 -10.33 29.61 14.36
C ASN A 244 -11.48 28.84 15.03
N SER A 245 -11.34 27.51 15.18
CA SER A 245 -12.33 26.70 15.88
C SER A 245 -12.38 26.99 17.39
N PHE A 246 -11.25 27.29 18.01
CA PHE A 246 -11.22 27.74 19.40
C PHE A 246 -11.79 29.16 19.54
N ILE A 247 -11.42 30.09 18.67
CA ILE A 247 -11.95 31.47 18.63
C ILE A 247 -13.47 31.45 18.47
N LYS A 248 -14.00 30.66 17.53
CA LYS A 248 -15.44 30.55 17.28
C LYS A 248 -16.23 29.97 18.47
N ARG A 249 -15.58 29.15 19.31
CA ARG A 249 -16.24 28.52 20.47
C ARG A 249 -16.15 29.34 21.75
N TYR A 250 -15.06 30.09 21.93
CA TYR A 250 -14.74 30.71 23.22
C TYR A 250 -14.54 32.23 23.13
N GLY A 251 -14.59 32.83 21.94
CA GLY A 251 -14.19 34.22 21.71
C GLY A 251 -12.69 34.33 21.40
N LEU A 252 -12.25 35.50 20.92
CA LEU A 252 -10.88 35.73 20.45
C LEU A 252 -9.85 35.47 21.56
N ASP A 253 -10.00 36.11 22.71
CA ASP A 253 -9.00 36.07 23.78
C ASP A 253 -8.95 34.69 24.45
N ILE A 254 -10.09 34.20 24.94
CA ILE A 254 -10.19 32.90 25.62
C ILE A 254 -9.88 31.76 24.63
N GLY A 255 -10.32 31.88 23.37
CA GLY A 255 -10.05 30.89 22.33
C GLY A 255 -8.57 30.80 22.00
N THR A 256 -7.89 31.94 21.85
CA THR A 256 -6.45 31.98 21.62
C THR A 256 -5.69 31.39 22.81
N ALA A 257 -6.05 31.75 24.04
CA ALA A 257 -5.44 31.18 25.25
C ALA A 257 -5.60 29.65 25.32
N LYS A 258 -6.83 29.14 25.12
CA LYS A 258 -7.11 27.69 25.12
C LYS A 258 -6.42 26.95 23.97
N TYR A 259 -6.31 27.56 22.80
CA TYR A 259 -5.57 26.98 21.68
C TYR A 259 -4.08 26.87 22.01
N THR A 260 -3.48 27.93 22.57
CA THR A 260 -2.09 27.95 23.02
C THR A 260 -1.84 26.87 24.08
N GLU A 261 -2.73 26.72 25.07
CA GLU A 261 -2.67 25.64 26.06
C GLU A 261 -2.76 24.25 25.40
N PHE A 262 -3.68 24.06 24.46
CA PHE A 262 -3.83 22.82 23.71
C PHE A 262 -2.58 22.46 22.93
N ILE A 263 -1.98 23.41 22.19
CA ILE A 263 -0.73 23.22 21.46
C ILE A 263 0.42 22.91 22.41
N SER A 264 0.52 23.63 23.54
CA SER A 264 1.51 23.36 24.58
C SER A 264 1.40 21.92 25.11
N LYS A 265 0.17 21.46 25.39
CA LYS A 265 -0.09 20.08 25.81
C LYS A 265 0.33 19.07 24.74
N LEU A 266 -0.01 19.31 23.47
CA LEU A 266 0.42 18.44 22.37
C LEU A 266 1.94 18.35 22.26
N LYS A 267 2.64 19.48 22.32
CA LYS A 267 4.11 19.53 22.28
C LYS A 267 4.72 18.81 23.49
N SER A 268 4.19 19.02 24.70
CA SER A 268 4.68 18.35 25.92
C SER A 268 4.51 16.83 25.93
N ASN A 269 3.68 16.29 25.04
CA ASN A 269 3.42 14.85 24.88
C ASN A 269 4.07 14.25 23.63
N ASN A 270 4.70 15.07 22.79
CA ASN A 270 5.35 14.61 21.57
C ASN A 270 6.87 14.52 21.78
N VAL A 271 7.43 13.30 21.66
CA VAL A 271 8.87 13.03 21.78
C VAL A 271 9.75 13.77 20.76
N LEU A 272 9.16 14.40 19.75
CA LEU A 272 9.85 15.23 18.76
C LEU A 272 9.85 16.73 19.10
N CYS A 273 9.30 17.12 20.25
CA CYS A 273 9.22 18.51 20.70
C CYS A 273 10.09 18.72 21.95
N ILE A 274 10.74 19.88 22.06
CA ILE A 274 11.63 20.20 23.19
C ILE A 274 10.81 20.26 24.50
N GLU A 275 9.57 20.72 24.44
CA GLU A 275 8.67 20.83 25.59
C GLU A 275 8.40 19.47 26.27
N TYR A 276 8.47 18.36 25.54
CA TYR A 276 8.36 17.01 26.10
C TYR A 276 9.48 16.71 27.10
N TYR A 277 10.70 17.14 26.78
CA TYR A 277 11.90 16.89 27.57
C TYR A 277 12.10 17.93 28.67
N ARG A 278 11.76 19.21 28.43
CA ARG A 278 11.72 20.25 29.48
C ARG A 278 10.84 19.84 30.65
N LYS A 279 9.66 19.28 30.39
CA LYS A 279 8.75 18.76 31.43
C LYS A 279 9.38 17.67 32.30
N ARG A 280 10.46 17.04 31.84
CA ARG A 280 11.22 15.99 32.52
C ARG A 280 12.57 16.49 33.08
N GLY A 281 12.79 17.80 33.10
CA GLY A 281 14.02 18.39 33.65
C GLY A 281 15.24 18.26 32.74
N ILE A 282 15.06 17.96 31.46
CA ILE A 282 16.16 17.82 30.49
C ILE A 282 16.39 19.16 29.80
N SER A 283 17.66 19.55 29.67
CA SER A 283 18.06 20.81 29.04
C SER A 283 17.66 20.87 27.57
N ASP A 284 17.47 22.07 27.01
CA ASP A 284 17.14 22.26 25.59
C ASP A 284 18.18 21.65 24.66
N THR A 285 19.47 21.77 25.02
CA THR A 285 20.59 21.25 24.24
C THR A 285 20.52 19.72 24.16
N THR A 286 20.41 19.06 25.31
CA THR A 286 20.26 17.59 25.37
C THR A 286 18.96 17.13 24.70
N SER A 287 17.87 17.89 24.88
CA SER A 287 16.59 17.61 24.21
C SER A 287 16.72 17.68 22.69
N PHE A 288 17.49 18.64 22.18
CA PHE A 288 17.72 18.81 20.75
C PHE A 288 18.44 17.61 20.14
N GLU A 289 19.48 17.12 20.82
CA GLU A 289 20.23 15.93 20.44
C GLU A 289 19.35 14.68 20.41
N LEU A 290 18.55 14.46 21.47
CA LEU A 290 17.62 13.33 21.56
C LEU A 290 16.56 13.35 20.45
N ILE A 291 16.01 14.53 20.14
CA ILE A 291 15.04 14.66 19.03
C ILE A 291 15.73 14.35 17.70
N SER A 292 16.95 14.84 17.50
CA SER A 292 17.74 14.59 16.30
C SER A 292 18.01 13.08 16.13
N ASP A 293 18.35 12.37 17.21
CA ASP A 293 18.51 10.90 17.21
C ASP A 293 17.22 10.18 16.77
N ILE A 294 16.08 10.56 17.34
CA ILE A 294 14.79 9.94 17.04
C ILE A 294 14.41 10.20 15.59
N GLN A 295 14.63 11.41 15.08
CA GLN A 295 14.36 11.76 13.70
C GLN A 295 15.28 11.02 12.74
N GLY A 296 16.59 10.94 13.02
CA GLY A 296 17.54 10.14 12.24
C GLY A 296 17.08 8.69 12.11
N LYS A 297 16.74 8.05 13.23
CA LYS A 297 16.22 6.66 13.26
C LYS A 297 14.88 6.47 12.53
N ARG A 298 14.06 7.51 12.40
CA ARG A 298 12.78 7.46 11.67
C ARG A 298 12.96 7.70 10.17
N ASN A 299 13.92 8.55 9.82
CA ASN A 299 14.17 9.02 8.46
C ASN A 299 15.17 8.14 7.69
N CYS A 300 15.91 7.24 8.35
CA CYS A 300 16.83 6.26 7.73
C CYS A 300 16.15 5.22 6.81
N LYS A 301 14.93 5.49 6.34
CA LYS A 301 14.24 4.73 5.28
C LYS A 301 14.15 5.65 4.07
N SER A 302 15.29 5.99 3.50
CA SER A 302 15.33 6.97 2.44
C SER A 302 14.83 6.40 1.13
N ASN A 303 14.21 7.28 0.34
CA ASN A 303 14.00 7.05 -1.08
C ASN A 303 15.18 7.71 -1.79
N PHE A 304 16.27 6.97 -1.96
CA PHE A 304 17.40 7.46 -2.76
C PHE A 304 16.95 7.76 -4.19
N SER A 305 17.52 8.82 -4.77
CA SER A 305 17.24 9.17 -6.16
C SER A 305 17.79 8.07 -7.07
N LYS A 306 16.89 7.43 -7.84
CA LYS A 306 17.29 6.44 -8.85
C LYS A 306 18.22 7.04 -9.91
N GLU A 307 18.08 8.34 -10.18
CA GLU A 307 18.95 9.07 -11.10
C GLU A 307 20.34 9.29 -10.49
N SER A 308 20.41 9.71 -9.22
CA SER A 308 21.67 9.85 -8.50
C SER A 308 22.45 8.53 -8.51
N MET A 309 21.78 7.42 -8.18
CA MET A 309 22.35 6.07 -8.22
C MET A 309 22.83 5.68 -9.62
N LYS A 310 22.11 6.05 -10.68
CA LYS A 310 22.49 5.70 -12.05
C LYS A 310 23.84 6.29 -12.46
N TYR A 311 24.10 7.55 -12.07
CA TYR A 311 25.29 8.27 -12.52
C TYR A 311 26.46 8.17 -11.54
N LEU A 312 26.20 8.22 -10.24
CA LEU A 312 27.27 8.32 -9.23
C LEU A 312 27.70 6.96 -8.67
N LEU A 313 26.83 5.94 -8.67
CA LEU A 313 27.17 4.65 -8.07
C LEU A 313 28.41 3.98 -8.70
N PRO A 314 28.60 3.94 -10.04
CA PRO A 314 29.80 3.34 -10.62
C PRO A 314 31.09 4.02 -10.17
N ILE A 315 31.06 5.35 -9.99
CA ILE A 315 32.20 6.14 -9.50
C ILE A 315 32.43 5.85 -8.02
N VAL A 316 31.37 5.86 -7.22
CA VAL A 316 31.42 5.60 -5.78
C VAL A 316 32.06 4.24 -5.49
N LEU A 317 31.58 3.18 -6.14
CA LEU A 317 32.15 1.83 -5.98
C LEU A 317 33.63 1.78 -6.33
N LYS A 318 34.06 2.51 -7.36
CA LYS A 318 35.48 2.58 -7.74
C LYS A 318 36.33 3.36 -6.74
N ILE A 319 35.79 4.42 -6.13
CA ILE A 319 36.47 5.14 -5.03
C ILE A 319 36.64 4.22 -3.82
N GLU A 320 35.61 3.46 -3.44
CA GLU A 320 35.70 2.51 -2.33
C GLU A 320 36.79 1.46 -2.59
N GLU A 321 36.86 0.92 -3.81
CA GLU A 321 37.87 -0.05 -4.23
C GLU A 321 39.30 0.51 -4.14
N VAL A 322 39.52 1.74 -4.61
CA VAL A 322 40.87 2.34 -4.70
C VAL A 322 41.35 2.89 -3.35
N THR A 323 40.42 3.34 -2.50
CA THR A 323 40.78 4.07 -1.27
C THR A 323 40.53 3.30 0.02
N GLU A 324 39.91 2.11 -0.05
CA GLU A 324 39.48 1.32 1.12
C GLU A 324 38.59 2.11 2.11
N ASN A 325 37.87 3.11 1.59
CA ASN A 325 36.96 3.95 2.36
C ASN A 325 35.51 3.63 2.02
N ASN A 326 34.73 3.26 3.03
CA ASN A 326 33.30 3.02 2.86
C ASN A 326 32.55 4.32 2.58
N CYS A 327 31.63 4.26 1.63
CA CYS A 327 30.63 5.26 1.33
C CYS A 327 29.33 4.94 2.06
N PHE A 328 28.68 5.97 2.58
CA PHE A 328 27.36 5.89 3.19
C PHE A 328 26.31 6.39 2.19
N TYR A 329 25.38 5.51 1.80
CA TYR A 329 24.27 5.81 0.89
C TYR A 329 23.12 4.80 1.10
N GLY A 330 21.92 5.15 0.66
CA GLY A 330 20.75 4.26 0.70
C GLY A 330 20.29 3.91 2.13
N GLU A 331 20.32 2.62 2.50
CA GLU A 331 19.89 2.17 3.84
C GLU A 331 20.90 2.55 4.93
N ASP A 332 22.17 2.77 4.55
CA ASP A 332 23.26 3.21 5.43
C ASP A 332 23.54 4.70 5.25
N GLU A 333 22.49 5.53 5.23
CA GLU A 333 22.63 6.96 4.97
C GLU A 333 23.37 7.71 6.09
N PHE A 334 24.33 8.55 5.69
CA PHE A 334 24.99 9.49 6.58
C PHE A 334 24.20 10.79 6.66
N PHE A 335 24.18 11.39 7.85
CA PHE A 335 23.52 12.66 8.06
C PHE A 335 24.37 13.59 8.92
N ILE A 336 24.28 14.89 8.61
CA ILE A 336 24.90 15.95 9.41
C ILE A 336 23.81 16.60 10.25
N ARG A 337 24.06 16.70 11.56
CA ARG A 337 23.16 17.38 12.49
C ARG A 337 23.41 18.87 12.45
N THR A 338 22.32 19.64 12.37
CA THR A 338 22.41 21.06 12.62
C THR A 338 22.58 21.33 14.11
N ASN A 339 23.31 22.38 14.45
CA ASN A 339 23.25 22.94 15.79
C ASN A 339 21.97 23.79 15.97
N LYS A 340 21.77 24.35 17.16
CA LYS A 340 20.58 25.15 17.46
C LYS A 340 20.45 26.38 16.55
N GLU A 341 21.55 27.09 16.29
CA GLU A 341 21.54 28.30 15.46
C GLU A 341 21.22 27.97 14.00
N GLU A 342 21.81 26.88 13.48
CA GLU A 342 21.54 26.38 12.13
C GLU A 342 20.08 25.88 11.98
N PHE A 343 19.52 25.28 13.03
CA PHE A 343 18.10 24.91 13.07
C PHE A 343 17.19 26.13 13.09
N ASP A 344 17.55 27.18 13.83
CA ASP A 344 16.76 28.41 13.89
C ASP A 344 16.70 29.12 12.51
N VAL A 345 17.71 28.92 11.67
CA VAL A 345 17.72 29.40 10.27
C VAL A 345 16.88 28.50 9.35
N SER A 346 17.14 27.19 9.36
CA SER A 346 16.61 26.28 8.34
C SER A 346 15.30 25.55 8.70
N GLY A 347 14.98 25.50 9.99
CA GLY A 347 13.96 24.61 10.54
C GLY A 347 14.27 23.11 10.40
N LYS A 348 15.46 22.74 9.90
CA LYS A 348 15.90 21.36 9.67
C LYS A 348 16.92 20.95 10.73
N ARG A 349 16.72 19.76 11.32
CA ARG A 349 17.60 19.21 12.38
C ARG A 349 18.74 18.35 11.84
N ILE A 350 18.51 17.78 10.66
CA ILE A 350 19.41 16.86 9.99
C ILE A 350 19.36 17.12 8.50
N PHE A 351 20.52 17.02 7.86
CA PHE A 351 20.66 16.96 6.41
C PHE A 351 21.19 15.59 6.02
N PHE A 352 20.51 14.95 5.08
CA PHE A 352 20.95 13.72 4.42
C PHE A 352 21.62 14.09 3.10
N TYR A 353 22.59 13.31 2.66
CA TYR A 353 23.29 13.54 1.41
C TYR A 353 23.29 12.24 0.59
N ASP A 354 23.35 12.36 -0.73
CA ASP A 354 23.22 11.18 -1.61
C ASP A 354 24.35 10.16 -1.38
N PHE A 355 25.60 10.65 -1.30
CA PHE A 355 26.78 9.82 -1.03
C PHE A 355 27.76 10.56 -0.14
N VAL A 356 28.23 9.90 0.93
CA VAL A 356 29.20 10.49 1.87
C VAL A 356 30.37 9.55 2.11
N PHE A 357 31.58 10.08 1.98
CA PHE A 357 32.84 9.42 2.35
C PHE A 357 33.47 10.15 3.56
N PRO A 358 33.14 9.77 4.80
CA PRO A 358 33.62 10.49 5.99
C PRO A 358 35.14 10.53 6.11
N LYS A 359 35.84 9.44 5.77
CA LYS A 359 37.30 9.37 5.85
C LYS A 359 38.00 10.28 4.82
N LEU A 360 37.32 10.60 3.72
CA LEU A 360 37.84 11.52 2.69
C LEU A 360 37.35 12.95 2.90
N ASN A 361 36.47 13.19 3.88
CA ASN A 361 35.71 14.43 4.02
C ASN A 361 35.07 14.86 2.69
N LEU A 362 34.39 13.93 2.00
CA LEU A 362 33.85 14.16 0.66
C LEU A 362 32.36 13.78 0.60
N ILE A 363 31.57 14.63 -0.04
CA ILE A 363 30.13 14.42 -0.26
C ILE A 363 29.82 14.61 -1.74
N PHE A 364 29.01 13.72 -2.31
CA PHE A 364 28.37 13.93 -3.61
C PHE A 364 26.88 14.14 -3.43
N GLU A 365 26.34 15.13 -4.13
CA GLU A 365 24.93 15.48 -4.10
C GLU A 365 24.41 15.64 -5.54
N TYR A 366 23.34 14.94 -5.90
CA TYR A 366 22.76 15.02 -7.24
C TYR A 366 21.53 15.92 -7.26
N HIS A 367 21.55 16.96 -8.08
CA HIS A 367 20.47 17.91 -8.21
C HIS A 367 19.69 17.69 -9.51
N GLY A 368 18.48 17.15 -9.39
CA GLY A 368 17.54 17.00 -10.50
C GLY A 368 16.78 18.29 -10.83
N VAL A 369 16.63 18.60 -12.12
CA VAL A 369 15.98 19.84 -12.66
C VAL A 369 14.57 20.10 -12.10
N ARG A 370 13.88 19.04 -11.68
CA ARG A 370 12.52 19.13 -11.14
C ARG A 370 12.49 19.60 -9.68
N PHE A 371 13.56 19.37 -8.92
CA PHE A 371 13.55 19.48 -7.46
C PHE A 371 14.45 20.60 -6.94
N HIS A 372 15.44 21.01 -7.72
CA HIS A 372 16.47 21.97 -7.30
C HIS A 372 16.49 23.18 -8.22
N ALA A 373 16.81 24.33 -7.62
CA ALA A 373 17.04 25.56 -8.37
C ALA A 373 18.49 25.62 -8.89
N ASP A 374 18.69 26.37 -9.98
CA ASP A 374 20.01 26.70 -10.49
C ASP A 374 20.56 27.90 -9.71
N VAL A 375 21.33 27.59 -8.66
CA VAL A 375 21.97 28.59 -7.80
C VAL A 375 23.49 28.47 -7.90
N ASP A 376 24.18 29.58 -7.63
CA ASP A 376 25.64 29.59 -7.58
C ASP A 376 26.14 29.01 -6.26
N TYR A 377 26.50 27.73 -6.29
CA TYR A 377 27.00 27.00 -5.14
C TYR A 377 28.42 27.39 -4.70
N SER A 378 29.13 28.22 -5.46
CA SER A 378 30.44 28.74 -5.06
C SER A 378 30.35 29.76 -3.92
N LEU A 379 29.17 30.38 -3.74
CA LEU A 379 28.94 31.43 -2.76
C LEU A 379 28.98 30.95 -1.30
N THR A 380 28.89 29.64 -1.02
CA THR A 380 28.83 29.13 0.36
C THR A 380 30.04 29.53 1.20
N HIS A 381 31.22 29.66 0.61
CA HIS A 381 32.45 30.04 1.33
C HIS A 381 32.44 31.51 1.77
N SER A 382 31.69 32.38 1.08
CA SER A 382 31.57 33.79 1.44
C SER A 382 30.41 34.06 2.40
N LEU A 383 29.50 33.11 2.57
CA LEU A 383 28.28 33.30 3.34
C LEU A 383 28.46 32.96 4.83
N ASN A 384 27.70 33.62 5.68
CA ASN A 384 27.56 33.33 7.10
C ASN A 384 26.09 33.14 7.52
N LEU A 385 25.88 32.67 8.76
CA LEU A 385 24.53 32.39 9.28
C LEU A 385 23.58 33.59 9.26
N ALA A 386 24.09 34.82 9.40
CA ALA A 386 23.24 36.02 9.37
C ALA A 386 22.72 36.30 7.97
N GLU A 387 23.50 36.04 6.92
CA GLU A 387 23.07 36.23 5.54
C GLU A 387 21.98 35.23 5.13
N PHE A 388 22.08 33.98 5.57
CA PHE A 388 21.02 32.99 5.36
C PHE A 388 19.71 33.33 6.09
N LYS A 389 19.75 34.12 7.18
CA LYS A 389 18.52 34.62 7.82
C LYS A 389 17.79 35.65 6.97
N LEU A 390 18.51 36.38 6.12
CA LEU A 390 17.94 37.39 5.23
C LEU A 390 17.44 36.77 3.93
N ASN A 391 18.25 35.89 3.31
CA ASN A 391 17.96 35.26 2.02
C ASN A 391 18.20 33.75 2.11
N PHE A 392 17.21 33.02 2.62
CA PHE A 392 17.32 31.58 2.83
C PHE A 392 17.15 30.80 1.51
N ASP A 393 18.22 30.15 1.07
CA ASP A 393 18.17 29.08 0.07
C ASP A 393 18.51 27.74 0.75
N SER A 394 17.63 26.74 0.61
CA SER A 394 17.77 25.50 1.36
C SER A 394 18.91 24.61 0.88
N ASP A 395 19.24 24.66 -0.40
CA ASP A 395 20.27 23.81 -1.00
C ASP A 395 21.66 24.41 -0.73
N LEU A 396 21.78 25.73 -0.85
CA LEU A 396 22.99 26.47 -0.50
C LEU A 396 23.30 26.36 1.00
N PHE A 397 22.27 26.47 1.85
CA PHE A 397 22.43 26.29 3.30
C PHE A 397 22.85 24.86 3.67
N LYS A 398 22.27 23.85 3.00
CA LYS A 398 22.65 22.44 3.19
C LYS A 398 24.12 22.19 2.86
N LYS A 399 24.62 22.79 1.77
CA LYS A 399 26.04 22.74 1.40
C LYS A 399 26.92 23.46 2.43
N TYR A 400 26.55 24.68 2.82
CA TYR A 400 27.23 25.47 3.85
C TYR A 400 27.42 24.69 5.17
N VAL A 401 26.38 24.01 5.64
CA VAL A 401 26.46 23.20 6.88
C VAL A 401 27.47 22.05 6.74
N ALA A 402 27.54 21.37 5.60
CA ALA A 402 28.51 20.31 5.37
C ALA A 402 29.96 20.85 5.31
N GLU A 403 30.17 21.96 4.60
CA GLU A 403 31.50 22.57 4.45
C GLU A 403 32.04 23.10 5.79
N ASN A 404 31.18 23.67 6.63
CA ASN A 404 31.54 24.04 8.00
C ASN A 404 31.83 22.85 8.92
N ARG A 405 31.50 21.64 8.51
CA ARG A 405 31.90 20.39 9.19
C ARG A 405 33.12 19.75 8.53
N GLY A 406 33.78 20.46 7.61
CA GLY A 406 35.02 20.07 6.97
C GLY A 406 34.84 19.20 5.73
N PHE A 407 33.62 19.00 5.24
CA PHE A 407 33.36 18.22 4.03
C PHE A 407 33.51 19.06 2.77
N ASP A 408 34.17 18.52 1.77
CA ASP A 408 34.10 19.02 0.40
C ASP A 408 32.83 18.47 -0.26
N VAL A 409 31.92 19.36 -0.68
CA VAL A 409 30.66 18.97 -1.31
C VAL A 409 30.73 19.19 -2.81
N LYS A 410 30.52 18.13 -3.59
CA LYS A 410 30.42 18.20 -5.06
C LYS A 410 28.99 17.98 -5.50
N ILE A 411 28.46 18.98 -6.19
CA ILE A 411 27.08 18.99 -6.69
C ILE A 411 27.11 18.59 -8.16
N ILE A 412 26.30 17.60 -8.51
CA ILE A 412 26.15 17.09 -9.87
C ILE A 412 24.75 17.40 -10.35
N ARG A 413 24.61 18.32 -11.31
CA ARG A 413 23.32 18.82 -11.78
C ARG A 413 22.86 18.04 -13.00
N SER A 414 21.59 17.63 -13.01
CA SER A 414 21.03 16.90 -14.15
C SER A 414 21.03 17.71 -15.45
N TRP A 415 21.01 19.05 -15.36
CA TRP A 415 21.02 19.97 -16.50
C TRP A 415 22.42 20.40 -16.95
N ASN A 416 23.47 20.06 -16.19
CA ASN A 416 24.87 20.35 -16.50
C ASN A 416 25.76 19.12 -16.25
N LEU A 417 25.21 17.94 -16.52
CA LEU A 417 25.74 16.67 -16.04
C LEU A 417 27.15 16.40 -16.57
N LYS A 418 27.38 16.64 -17.85
CA LYS A 418 28.67 16.34 -18.49
C LYS A 418 29.79 17.19 -17.91
N GLU A 419 29.54 18.49 -17.77
CA GLU A 419 30.47 19.47 -17.23
C GLU A 419 30.76 19.18 -15.75
N ASP A 420 29.73 18.93 -14.94
CA ASP A 420 29.88 18.63 -13.51
C ASP A 420 30.61 17.29 -13.28
N MET A 421 30.40 16.30 -14.13
CA MET A 421 31.11 15.00 -14.06
C MET A 421 32.58 15.13 -14.47
N ASN A 422 32.89 15.92 -15.50
CA ASN A 422 34.29 16.22 -15.85
C ASN A 422 35.00 16.98 -14.71
N ALA A 423 34.34 17.98 -14.12
CA ALA A 423 34.87 18.71 -12.97
C ALA A 423 35.10 17.78 -11.76
N LEU A 424 34.20 16.81 -11.53
CA LEU A 424 34.37 15.80 -10.50
C LEU A 424 35.57 14.89 -10.78
N TYR A 425 35.76 14.45 -12.03
CA TYR A 425 36.91 13.64 -12.43
C TYR A 425 38.24 14.34 -12.15
N ASP A 426 38.37 15.59 -12.63
CA ASP A 426 39.58 16.38 -12.41
C ASP A 426 39.85 16.60 -10.93
N TYR A 427 38.81 16.94 -10.16
CA TYR A 427 38.92 17.10 -8.71
C TYR A 427 39.40 15.83 -7.98
N LEU A 428 38.86 14.65 -8.33
CA LEU A 428 39.27 13.38 -7.74
C LEU A 428 40.72 13.05 -8.08
N ARG A 429 41.13 13.25 -9.34
CA ARG A 429 42.51 13.08 -9.79
C ARG A 429 43.47 13.97 -9.00
N ASP A 430 43.12 15.23 -8.82
CA ASP A 430 43.95 16.21 -8.11
C ASP A 430 44.09 15.87 -6.61
N ARG A 431 43.13 15.12 -6.05
CA ARG A 431 43.22 14.51 -4.70
C ARG A 431 43.95 13.16 -4.65
N GLY A 432 44.55 12.73 -5.77
CA GLY A 432 45.26 11.45 -5.88
C GLY A 432 44.35 10.23 -6.04
N ILE A 433 43.04 10.42 -6.26
CA ILE A 433 42.08 9.35 -6.49
C ILE A 433 41.98 9.11 -8.01
N VAL A 434 42.84 8.23 -8.52
CA VAL A 434 42.96 7.98 -9.96
C VAL A 434 41.89 6.98 -10.42
N LEU A 435 40.93 7.46 -11.21
CA LEU A 435 39.83 6.67 -11.77
C LEU A 435 39.89 6.67 -13.31
N CYS A 436 39.17 5.76 -13.96
CA CYS A 436 39.09 5.77 -15.42
C CYS A 436 38.11 6.86 -15.90
N GLN A 437 38.53 7.71 -16.84
CA GLN A 437 37.72 8.82 -17.36
C GLN A 437 36.39 8.35 -17.97
N SER A 438 36.34 7.12 -18.52
CA SER A 438 35.11 6.55 -19.10
C SER A 438 33.97 6.34 -18.09
N LEU A 439 34.25 6.41 -16.77
CA LEU A 439 33.22 6.37 -15.73
C LEU A 439 32.42 7.68 -15.64
N PHE A 440 32.89 8.75 -16.26
CA PHE A 440 32.32 10.11 -16.16
C PHE A 440 31.60 10.58 -17.43
N VAL A 441 31.50 9.71 -18.45
CA VAL A 441 30.96 10.01 -19.78
C VAL A 441 29.49 9.64 -19.90
#